data_AF-A0A355AZZ2-F1
#
_entry.id   AF-A0A355AZZ2-F1
#
_cell.length_a   1.000
_cell.length_b   1.000
_cell.length_c   1.000
_cell.angle_alpha   90.00
_cell.angle_beta   90.00
_cell.angle_gamma   90.00
#
_symmetry.space_group_name_H-M   'P 1'
#
loop_
_entity.id
_entity.type
_entity.pdbx_description
1 polymer ?
#
loop_
_entity_poly.entity_id
_entity_poly.type
_entity_poly.pdbx_seq_one_letter_code
_entity_poly.pdbx_strand_id
1 'polypeptide(L)' 'MESLIKEKKFDEAVAYRVSFDDDKTFLHKHRVRWQTTLMVFKGIKELGRSVADLNINSIRRLFLKGL' A
#
# COMPACT_ATOMS: atom_id res chain seq x y z
N MET A 1 -2.84 -2.86 10.15
CA MET A 1 -1.85 -2.92 9.05
C MET A 1 -0.60 -3.66 9.50
N GLU A 2 0.04 -3.26 10.59
CA GLU A 2 1.30 -3.86 11.07
C GLU A 2 1.24 -5.37 11.29
N SER A 3 0.09 -5.89 11.77
CA SER A 3 -0.10 -7.34 11.93
C SER A 3 -0.16 -8.10 10.60
N LEU A 4 -0.62 -7.47 9.52
CA LEU A 4 -0.73 -8.09 8.19
C LEU A 4 0.63 -8.20 7.51
N ILE A 5 1.48 -7.17 7.66
CA ILE A 5 2.85 -7.14 7.10
C ILE A 5 3.75 -8.19 7.80
N LYS A 6 3.47 -8.51 9.06
CA LYS A 6 4.21 -9.52 9.84
C LYS A 6 3.84 -10.98 9.51
N GLU A 7 2.91 -11.22 8.59
CA GLU A 7 2.60 -12.59 8.18
C GLU A 7 3.75 -13.14 7.32
N LYS A 8 4.22 -14.36 7.63
CA LYS A 8 5.34 -15.03 6.92
C LYS A 8 5.31 -14.95 5.39
N LYS A 9 4.11 -14.95 4.80
CA LYS A 9 3.94 -14.87 3.35
C LYS A 9 4.42 -13.54 2.75
N PHE A 10 4.55 -12.49 3.56
CA PHE A 10 4.99 -11.16 3.17
C PHE A 10 6.38 -10.83 3.71
N ASP A 11 7.17 -11.82 4.16
CA ASP A 11 8.51 -11.59 4.71
C ASP A 11 9.47 -10.93 3.68
N GLU A 12 9.22 -11.13 2.39
CA GLU A 12 9.97 -10.50 1.29
C GLU A 12 9.42 -9.11 0.90
N ALA A 13 8.28 -8.69 1.47
CA ALA A 13 7.68 -7.40 1.15
C ALA A 13 8.33 -6.28 1.96
N VAL A 14 8.63 -5.17 1.28
CA VAL A 14 9.11 -3.95 1.95
C VAL A 14 7.94 -2.99 2.14
N ALA A 15 7.71 -2.58 3.38
CA ALA A 15 6.69 -1.59 3.72
C ALA A 15 7.31 -0.19 3.74
N TYR A 16 6.77 0.70 2.90
CA TYR A 16 7.12 2.12 2.90
C TYR A 16 5.98 2.94 3.52
N ARG A 17 6.34 3.86 4.41
CA ARG A 17 5.43 4.90 4.89
C ARG A 17 5.76 6.20 4.17
N VAL A 18 4.79 6.71 3.44
CA VAL A 18 4.91 7.99 2.72
C VAL A 18 4.17 9.06 3.53
N SER A 19 4.82 10.20 3.76
CA SER A 19 4.21 11.37 4.40
C SER A 19 3.23 12.04 3.42
N PHE A 20 1.98 12.23 3.84
CA PHE A 20 1.01 12.96 3.01
C PHE A 20 1.34 14.45 2.92
N ASP A 21 2.08 14.98 3.89
CA ASP A 21 2.41 16.39 3.99
C ASP A 21 3.75 16.72 3.34
N ASP A 22 4.73 15.83 3.44
CA ASP A 22 6.10 16.13 2.99
C ASP A 22 6.40 15.55 1.59
N ASP A 23 5.88 14.37 1.26
CA ASP A 23 6.25 13.65 0.02
C ASP A 23 5.39 14.04 -1.20
N LYS A 24 5.15 15.35 -1.39
CA LYS A 24 4.22 15.87 -2.41
C LYS A 24 4.53 15.40 -3.83
N THR A 25 5.81 15.24 -4.19
CA THR A 25 6.22 14.73 -5.51
C THR A 25 5.72 13.31 -5.76
N PHE A 26 5.87 12.42 -4.77
CA PHE A 26 5.38 11.03 -4.88
C PHE A 26 3.86 11.02 -4.97
N LEU A 27 3.18 11.75 -4.09
CA LEU A 27 1.72 11.82 -4.05
C LEU A 27 1.15 12.32 -5.38
N HIS A 28 1.73 13.39 -5.94
CA HIS A 28 1.30 13.95 -7.21
C HIS A 28 1.52 12.96 -8.36
N LYS A 29 2.73 12.38 -8.46
CA LYS A 29 3.09 11.39 -9.48
C LYS A 29 2.15 10.18 -9.47
N HIS A 30 1.79 9.71 -8.28
CA HIS A 30 0.92 8.54 -8.09
C HIS A 30 -0.57 8.91 -7.93
N ARG A 31 -0.94 10.18 -8.10
CA ARG A 31 -2.31 10.70 -8.00
C ARG A 31 -3.00 10.31 -6.68
N VAL A 32 -2.25 10.30 -5.58
CA VAL A 32 -2.75 10.04 -4.23
C VAL A 32 -3.43 11.31 -3.71
N ARG A 33 -4.75 11.27 -3.54
CA ARG A 33 -5.56 12.42 -3.10
C ARG A 33 -6.02 12.33 -1.64
N TRP A 34 -5.89 11.16 -1.03
CA TRP A 34 -6.39 10.86 0.31
C TRP A 34 -5.26 10.27 1.15
N GLN A 35 -5.12 10.73 2.40
CA GLN A 35 -4.08 10.24 3.31
C GLN A 35 -4.25 8.75 3.64
N THR A 36 -5.48 8.26 3.68
CA THR A 36 -5.82 6.84 3.87
C THR A 36 -5.70 6.05 2.56
N THR A 37 -4.52 6.03 1.96
CA THR A 37 -4.25 5.27 0.73
C THR A 37 -3.20 4.19 0.98
N LEU A 38 -3.52 2.96 0.60
CA LEU A 38 -2.59 1.84 0.52
C LEU A 38 -2.32 1.52 -0.94
N MET A 39 -1.07 1.29 -1.30
CA MET A 39 -0.67 0.93 -2.67
C MET A 39 0.22 -0.31 -2.62
N VAL A 40 0.04 -1.22 -3.58
CA VAL A 40 0.86 -2.43 -3.72
C VAL A 40 1.57 -2.38 -5.06
N PHE A 41 2.88 -2.59 -5.01
CA PHE A 41 3.76 -2.58 -6.17
C PHE A 41 4.49 -3.92 -6.29
N LYS A 42 4.83 -4.30 -7.53
CA LYS A 42 5.81 -5.35 -7.84
C LYS A 42 6.80 -4.77 -8.85
N GLY A 43 8.05 -4.60 -8.42
CA GLY A 43 9.00 -3.73 -9.12
C GLY A 43 8.45 -2.31 -9.25
N ILE A 44 8.43 -1.78 -10.48
CA ILE A 44 7.91 -0.43 -10.77
C ILE A 44 6.41 -0.39 -11.07
N LYS A 45 5.74 -1.56 -11.14
CA LYS A 45 4.34 -1.65 -11.55
C LYS A 45 3.43 -1.60 -10.33
N GLU A 46 2.48 -0.66 -10.34
CA GLU A 46 1.36 -0.66 -9.38
C GLU A 46 0.38 -1.79 -9.73
N LEU A 47 0.12 -2.68 -8.78
CA LEU A 47 -0.83 -3.80 -8.94
C LEU A 47 -2.22 -3.46 -8.38
N GLY A 48 -2.29 -2.45 -7.53
CA GLY A 48 -3.54 -1.88 -7.07
C GLY A 48 -3.33 -0.93 -5.91
N ARG A 49 -4.44 -0.29 -5.54
CA ARG A 49 -4.53 0.57 -4.36
C ARG A 49 -5.87 0.37 -3.66
N SER A 50 -5.91 0.74 -2.40
CA SER A 50 -7.12 0.85 -1.61
C SER A 50 -7.16 2.21 -0.93
N VAL A 51 -8.33 2.83 -0.89
CA VAL A 51 -8.54 4.20 -0.39
C VAL A 51 -9.66 4.19 0.64
N ALA A 52 -9.38 4.72 1.83
CA ALA A 52 -10.31 4.79 2.97
C ALA A 52 -10.96 3.44 3.34
N ASP A 53 -10.28 2.33 3.04
CA ASP A 53 -10.77 0.98 3.30
C ASP A 53 -10.39 0.51 4.70
N LEU A 54 -11.40 0.09 5.45
CA LEU A 54 -11.27 -0.42 6.81
C LEU A 54 -11.48 -1.95 6.87
N ASN A 55 -11.85 -2.58 5.75
CA ASN A 55 -12.13 -4.00 5.71
C ASN A 55 -10.84 -4.81 5.56
N ILE A 56 -10.47 -5.52 6.62
CA ILE A 56 -9.23 -6.31 6.67
C ILE A 56 -9.14 -7.36 5.54
N ASN A 57 -10.26 -7.96 5.13
CA ASN A 57 -10.27 -8.95 4.06
C ASN A 57 -10.02 -8.30 2.70
N SER A 58 -10.54 -7.10 2.49
CA SER A 58 -10.29 -6.31 1.28
C SER A 58 -8.81 -5.91 1.18
N ILE A 59 -8.25 -5.40 2.28
CA ILE A 59 -6.82 -5.05 2.37
C ILE A 59 -5.95 -6.30 2.16
N ARG A 60 -6.29 -7.44 2.78
CA ARG A 60 -5.57 -8.70 2.57
C ARG A 60 -5.56 -9.11 1.10
N ARG A 61 -6.71 -9.05 0.41
CA ARG A 61 -6.79 -9.34 -1.03
C ARG A 61 -5.94 -8.40 -1.87
N LEU A 62 -5.86 -7.12 -1.51
CA LEU A 62 -4.97 -6.17 -2.19
C LEU A 62 -3.51 -6.60 -2.06
N PHE A 63 -3.07 -6.99 -0.85
CA PHE A 63 -1.68 -7.38 -0.57
C PHE A 63 -1.30 -8.67 -1.29
N LEU A 64 -2.22 -9.63 -1.37
CA LEU A 64 -2.01 -10.88 -2.11
C LEU A 64 -1.73 -10.67 -3.60
N LYS A 65 -2.06 -9.52 -4.19
CA LYS A 65 -1.68 -9.21 -5.58
C LYS A 65 -0.16 -9.08 -5.76
N GLY A 66 0.56 -8.71 -4.70
CA GLY A 66 2.00 -8.45 -4.73
C GLY A 66 2.88 -9.70 -4.64
N LEU A 67 2.31 -10.83 -4.22
CA LEU A 67 2.97 -12.14 -4.25
C LEU A 67 3.15 -12.59 -5.69
#